data_AF-A0A9W9Z3L5-F1
#
_entry.id   AF-A0A9W9Z3L5-F1
#
_cell.length_a   1.000
_cell.length_b   1.000
_cell.length_c   1.000
_cell.angle_alpha   90.00
_cell.angle_beta   90.00
_cell.angle_gamma   90.00
#
_symmetry.space_group_name_H-M   'P 1'
#
loop_
_entity.id
_entity.type
_entity.pdbx_description
1 polymer ?
#
loop_
_entity_poly.entity_id
_entity_poly.type
_entity_poly.pdbx_seq_one_letter_code
_entity_poly.pdbx_strand_id
1 'polypeptide(L)'
;MEGITPYSQWNEFRSRFTEIYREPAKVIMKDFHQIYPELMGAVRFPEFSQDYMEVVDEDIRPPQLSFEMTAKRSGFHWRVEALNASLWSALIFGRKRWGLYPPSHYFVPGVVHNNHRTKDSQQSEPFTWWIYTRPELQEEYKPQECVQEPGEILYIPRGGGGAMSTSMTRLQCRSVITVA
;
A
#
# COMPACT_ATOMS: atom_id res chain seq x y z
N MET A 1 22.73 27.26 -17.78
CA MET A 1 22.05 27.12 -16.48
C MET A 1 21.41 25.75 -16.47
N GLU A 2 22.12 24.76 -15.94
CA GLU A 2 21.61 23.39 -15.82
C GLU A 2 20.38 23.41 -14.91
N GLY A 3 19.22 23.12 -15.50
CA GLY A 3 17.93 23.27 -14.87
C GLY A 3 17.80 22.32 -13.69
N ILE A 4 17.79 22.90 -12.49
CA ILE A 4 17.22 22.32 -11.28
C ILE A 4 15.82 21.84 -11.67
N THR A 5 15.66 20.55 -11.92
CA THR A 5 14.33 19.99 -12.20
C THR A 5 13.43 20.35 -11.01
N PRO A 6 12.14 20.63 -11.20
CA PRO A 6 11.22 20.94 -10.09
C PRO A 6 11.25 19.86 -9.00
N TYR A 7 11.62 18.64 -9.39
CA TYR A 7 11.76 17.48 -8.51
C TYR A 7 13.04 17.48 -7.67
N SER A 8 14.06 18.26 -7.99
CA SER A 8 15.32 18.25 -7.22
C SER A 8 15.15 18.80 -5.80
N GLN A 9 14.42 19.91 -5.64
CA GLN A 9 14.04 20.44 -4.33
C GLN A 9 13.10 19.47 -3.59
N TRP A 10 12.18 18.82 -4.32
CA TRP A 10 11.30 17.78 -3.77
C TRP A 10 12.08 16.54 -3.31
N ASN A 11 13.10 16.13 -4.06
CA ASN A 11 13.96 14.99 -3.72
C ASN A 11 14.83 15.31 -2.51
N GLU A 12 15.37 16.53 -2.41
CA GLU A 12 16.12 17.01 -1.24
C GLU A 12 15.23 17.06 0.00
N PHE A 13 14.03 17.64 -0.13
CA PHE A 13 13.02 17.66 0.93
C PHE A 13 12.69 16.25 1.42
N ARG A 14 12.43 15.31 0.51
CA ARG A 14 12.13 13.91 0.86
C ARG A 14 13.31 13.19 1.51
N SER A 15 14.53 13.49 1.10
CA SER A 15 15.73 12.88 1.67
C SER A 15 15.90 13.31 3.12
N ARG A 16 15.79 14.61 3.39
CA ARG A 16 15.82 15.17 4.76
C ARG A 16 14.66 14.64 5.62
N PHE A 17 13.45 14.53 5.07
CA PHE A 17 12.30 13.97 5.81
C PHE A 17 12.46 12.48 6.10
N THR A 18 13.07 11.70 5.22
CA THR A 18 13.30 10.25 5.44
C THR A 18 14.35 10.00 6.53
N GLU A 19 15.26 10.95 6.78
CA GLU A 19 16.17 10.87 7.94
C GLU A 19 15.45 11.19 9.26
N ILE A 20 14.48 12.11 9.23
CA ILE A 20 13.73 12.56 10.41
C ILE A 20 12.65 11.55 10.80
N TYR A 21 11.94 10.99 9.83
CA TYR A 21 10.95 9.95 10.03
C TYR A 21 11.61 8.61 9.71
N ARG A 22 11.74 7.72 10.69
CA ARG A 22 12.27 6.35 10.49
C ARG A 22 11.53 5.52 9.43
N GLU A 23 10.44 6.05 8.86
CA GLU A 23 9.71 5.46 7.75
C GLU A 23 10.21 5.96 6.39
N PRO A 24 10.45 5.05 5.42
CA PRO A 24 10.81 5.45 4.06
C PRO A 24 9.71 6.28 3.39
N ALA A 25 10.09 7.32 2.64
CA ALA A 25 9.12 8.19 1.98
C ALA A 25 8.19 7.42 1.01
N LYS A 26 6.90 7.78 1.03
CA LYS A 26 5.83 7.25 0.18
C LYS A 26 5.16 8.41 -0.56
N VAL A 27 4.77 8.20 -1.82
CA VAL A 27 3.86 9.07 -2.59
C VAL A 27 2.56 8.32 -2.73
N ILE A 28 1.45 8.99 -2.45
CA ILE A 28 0.10 8.48 -2.69
C ILE A 28 -0.68 9.64 -3.30
N MET A 29 -1.03 9.53 -4.58
CA MET A 29 -1.81 10.52 -5.31
C MET A 29 -3.18 9.95 -5.61
N LYS A 30 -4.24 10.57 -5.10
CA LYS A 30 -5.63 10.11 -5.27
C LYS A 30 -6.37 10.81 -6.41
N ASP A 31 -5.79 11.91 -6.86
CA ASP A 31 -6.30 12.87 -7.85
C ASP A 31 -5.45 12.87 -9.13
N PHE A 32 -4.58 11.88 -9.32
CA PHE A 32 -3.68 11.85 -10.47
C PHE A 32 -4.43 11.78 -11.81
N HIS A 33 -5.64 11.24 -11.82
CA HIS A 33 -6.51 11.21 -13.01
C HIS A 33 -6.99 12.61 -13.41
N GLN A 34 -7.05 13.56 -12.46
CA GLN A 34 -7.39 14.96 -12.71
C GLN A 34 -6.15 15.77 -13.08
N ILE A 35 -5.02 15.52 -12.40
CA ILE A 35 -3.76 16.24 -12.62
C ILE A 35 -3.08 15.80 -13.93
N TYR A 36 -3.14 14.51 -14.26
CA TYR A 36 -2.49 13.88 -15.41
C TYR A 36 -3.48 13.01 -16.20
N PRO A 37 -4.51 13.62 -16.83
CA PRO A 37 -5.55 12.88 -17.53
C PRO A 37 -5.02 12.01 -18.67
N GLU A 38 -3.87 12.36 -19.26
CA GLU A 38 -3.19 11.56 -20.29
C GLU A 38 -2.77 10.17 -19.80
N LEU A 39 -2.49 10.00 -18.49
CA LEU A 39 -2.16 8.70 -17.93
C LEU A 39 -3.35 7.75 -17.98
N MET A 40 -4.58 8.27 -17.93
CA MET A 40 -5.79 7.44 -18.00
C MET A 40 -5.92 6.75 -19.36
N GLY A 41 -5.37 7.31 -20.43
CA GLY A 41 -5.31 6.64 -21.73
C GLY A 41 -4.43 5.39 -21.74
N ALA A 42 -3.50 5.26 -20.79
CA ALA A 42 -2.64 4.08 -20.61
C ALA A 42 -3.21 3.06 -19.61
N VAL A 43 -4.23 3.42 -18.83
CA VAL A 43 -4.84 2.54 -17.84
C VAL A 43 -5.94 1.71 -18.50
N ARG A 44 -5.85 0.39 -18.34
CA ARG A 44 -6.94 -0.54 -18.70
C ARG A 44 -7.45 -1.18 -17.43
N PHE A 45 -8.71 -0.91 -17.12
CA PHE A 45 -9.39 -1.45 -15.96
C PHE A 45 -9.66 -2.95 -16.15
N PRO A 46 -9.41 -3.81 -15.14
CA PRO A 46 -9.76 -5.22 -15.20
C PRO A 46 -11.28 -5.41 -15.36
N GLU A 47 -11.73 -6.48 -16.02
CA GLU A 47 -13.17 -6.74 -16.21
C GLU A 47 -13.97 -6.85 -14.89
N PHE A 48 -13.30 -7.24 -13.80
CA PHE A 48 -13.89 -7.37 -12.48
C PHE A 48 -13.94 -6.06 -11.67
N SER A 49 -13.43 -4.94 -12.20
CA SER A 49 -13.43 -3.64 -11.49
C SER A 49 -14.71 -2.87 -11.76
N GLN A 50 -15.82 -3.34 -11.19
CA GLN A 50 -17.10 -2.65 -11.28
C GLN A 50 -17.19 -1.54 -10.23
N ASP A 51 -17.48 -0.31 -10.67
CA ASP A 51 -17.68 0.84 -9.78
C ASP A 51 -19.11 0.86 -9.26
N TYR A 52 -19.31 0.37 -8.04
CA TYR A 52 -20.60 0.43 -7.35
C TYR A 52 -20.86 1.79 -6.67
N MET A 53 -19.87 2.68 -6.61
CA MET A 53 -19.99 4.01 -6.01
C MET A 53 -20.38 5.08 -7.04
N GLU A 54 -20.61 4.71 -8.30
CA GLU A 54 -21.11 5.61 -9.35
C GLU A 54 -22.43 6.31 -8.96
N VAL A 55 -23.19 5.72 -8.03
CA VAL A 55 -24.45 6.27 -7.50
C VAL A 55 -24.25 7.34 -6.41
N VAL A 56 -23.05 7.47 -5.86
CA VAL A 56 -22.71 8.43 -4.81
C VAL A 56 -22.33 9.77 -5.45
N ASP A 57 -22.80 10.89 -4.93
CA ASP A 57 -22.47 12.22 -5.48
C ASP A 57 -20.96 12.49 -5.45
N GLU A 58 -20.45 13.13 -6.50
CA GLU A 58 -19.01 13.34 -6.75
C GLU A 58 -18.29 14.08 -5.60
N ASP A 59 -18.99 14.99 -4.92
CA ASP A 59 -18.45 15.82 -3.84
C ASP A 59 -18.23 15.04 -2.53
N ILE A 60 -18.94 13.93 -2.34
CA ILE A 60 -18.83 13.05 -1.16
C ILE A 60 -18.25 11.67 -1.50
N ARG A 61 -18.04 11.35 -2.78
CA ARG A 61 -17.52 10.06 -3.23
C ARG A 61 -16.05 9.88 -2.77
N PRO A 62 -15.73 8.81 -2.02
CA PRO A 62 -14.34 8.53 -1.66
C PRO A 62 -13.49 8.26 -2.90
N PRO A 63 -12.21 8.67 -2.91
CA PRO A 63 -11.33 8.37 -4.03
C PRO A 63 -11.17 6.86 -4.24
N GLN A 64 -11.53 6.39 -5.42
CA GLN A 64 -11.45 4.98 -5.80
C GLN A 64 -10.07 4.59 -6.32
N LEU A 65 -9.30 5.54 -6.83
CA LEU A 65 -8.07 5.28 -7.56
C LEU A 65 -6.89 6.04 -6.93
N SER A 66 -5.81 5.33 -6.65
CA SER A 66 -4.55 5.91 -6.15
C SER A 66 -3.35 5.46 -6.99
N PHE A 67 -2.42 6.39 -7.18
CA PHE A 67 -1.10 6.13 -7.72
C PHE A 67 -0.08 6.22 -6.59
N GLU A 68 0.65 5.13 -6.36
CA GLU A 68 1.56 5.00 -5.24
C GLU A 68 3.00 4.75 -5.72
N MET A 69 3.94 5.49 -5.15
CA MET A 69 5.37 5.24 -5.34
C MET A 69 6.05 5.14 -4.00
N THR A 70 6.77 4.06 -3.77
CA THR A 70 7.26 3.74 -2.43
C THR A 70 8.71 3.25 -2.47
N ALA A 71 9.53 3.75 -1.55
CA ALA A 71 10.94 3.37 -1.48
C ALA A 71 11.11 1.91 -1.01
N LYS A 72 12.31 1.34 -1.19
CA LYS A 72 12.63 0.02 -0.62
C LYS A 72 12.43 0.04 0.90
N ARG A 73 11.91 -1.06 1.47
CA ARG A 73 11.54 -1.23 2.89
C ARG A 73 10.29 -0.46 3.33
N SER A 74 9.67 0.32 2.46
CA SER A 74 8.36 0.91 2.77
C SER A 74 7.27 -0.16 2.76
N GLY A 75 6.11 0.19 3.27
CA GLY A 75 4.93 -0.65 3.20
C GLY A 75 3.70 0.02 3.79
N PHE A 76 2.61 -0.72 3.81
CA PHE A 76 1.38 -0.35 4.51
C PHE A 76 1.18 -1.25 5.71
N HIS A 77 0.82 -0.64 6.84
CA HIS A 77 0.44 -1.38 8.04
C HIS A 77 -0.78 -2.29 7.78
N TRP A 78 -0.96 -3.27 8.66
CA TRP A 78 -2.14 -4.12 8.66
C TRP A 78 -3.41 -3.28 8.72
N ARG A 79 -4.28 -3.44 7.70
CA ARG A 79 -5.53 -2.70 7.57
C ARG A 79 -6.59 -3.54 6.87
N VAL A 80 -7.84 -3.23 7.18
CA VAL A 80 -8.98 -3.58 6.33
C VAL A 80 -9.22 -2.39 5.39
N GLU A 81 -9.60 -2.66 4.16
CA GLU A 81 -9.91 -1.58 3.22
C GLU A 81 -11.12 -0.77 3.65
N ALA A 82 -11.06 0.53 3.34
CA ALA A 82 -12.14 1.44 3.66
C ALA A 82 -13.45 0.96 3.02
N LEU A 83 -14.56 1.15 3.72
CA LEU A 83 -15.89 0.71 3.29
C LEU A 83 -16.00 -0.81 3.02
N ASN A 84 -15.03 -1.60 3.50
CA ASN A 84 -14.95 -3.03 3.21
C ASN A 84 -15.02 -3.31 1.70
N ALA A 85 -14.40 -2.45 0.89
CA ALA A 85 -14.34 -2.63 -0.55
C ALA A 85 -13.39 -3.78 -0.93
N SER A 86 -13.47 -4.23 -2.18
CA SER A 86 -12.47 -5.14 -2.74
C SER A 86 -11.32 -4.30 -3.29
N LEU A 87 -10.09 -4.78 -3.17
CA LEU A 87 -8.92 -4.06 -3.68
C LEU A 87 -8.36 -4.76 -4.89
N TRP A 88 -7.96 -4.01 -5.90
CA TRP A 88 -6.98 -4.49 -6.84
C TRP A 88 -5.77 -3.56 -6.93
N SER A 89 -4.61 -4.18 -7.11
CA SER A 89 -3.33 -3.49 -7.15
C SER A 89 -2.57 -3.95 -8.37
N ALA A 90 -2.30 -3.05 -9.31
CA ALA A 90 -1.47 -3.32 -10.48
C ALA A 90 -0.05 -2.81 -10.22
N LEU A 91 0.92 -3.72 -10.24
CA LEU A 91 2.33 -3.38 -10.00
C LEU A 91 3.04 -3.10 -11.33
N ILE A 92 3.46 -1.86 -11.53
CA ILE A 92 4.12 -1.45 -12.78
C ILE A 92 5.64 -1.69 -12.68
N PHE A 93 6.26 -1.30 -11.56
CA PHE A 93 7.69 -1.47 -11.33
C PHE A 93 8.00 -1.87 -9.88
N GLY A 94 8.99 -2.76 -9.72
CA GLY A 94 9.50 -3.19 -8.42
C GLY A 94 8.94 -4.54 -7.98
N ARG A 95 8.93 -4.80 -6.68
CA ARG A 95 8.38 -6.03 -6.08
C ARG A 95 7.69 -5.72 -4.76
N LYS A 96 6.47 -6.23 -4.58
CA LYS A 96 5.66 -6.01 -3.38
C LYS A 96 5.35 -7.35 -2.72
N ARG A 97 5.76 -7.52 -1.46
CA ARG A 97 5.36 -8.66 -0.64
C ARG A 97 4.06 -8.32 0.05
N TRP A 98 3.11 -9.24 0.01
CA TRP A 98 1.82 -9.12 0.66
C TRP A 98 1.67 -10.17 1.76
N GLY A 99 0.96 -9.79 2.81
CA GLY A 99 0.48 -10.69 3.85
C GLY A 99 -1.01 -10.48 4.01
N LEU A 100 -1.78 -11.57 4.00
CA LEU A 100 -3.23 -11.56 4.13
C LEU A 100 -3.66 -12.48 5.26
N TYR A 101 -4.53 -11.96 6.13
CA TYR A 101 -5.27 -12.78 7.07
C TYR A 101 -6.73 -12.90 6.64
N PRO A 102 -7.33 -14.09 6.80
CA PRO A 102 -8.75 -14.25 6.54
C PRO A 102 -9.58 -13.40 7.53
N PRO A 103 -10.82 -13.02 7.17
CA PRO A 103 -11.70 -12.23 8.03
C PRO A 103 -12.01 -12.88 9.39
N SER A 104 -11.84 -14.20 9.52
CA SER A 104 -12.00 -14.94 10.77
C SER A 104 -10.90 -14.64 11.80
N HIS A 105 -9.82 -13.97 11.39
CA HIS A 105 -8.67 -13.68 12.22
C HIS A 105 -8.69 -12.22 12.67
N TYR A 106 -9.27 -11.95 13.84
CA TYR A 106 -9.50 -10.58 14.32
C TYR A 106 -8.27 -9.88 14.91
N PHE A 107 -7.23 -10.63 15.27
CA PHE A 107 -6.04 -10.10 15.94
C PHE A 107 -4.77 -10.55 15.25
N VAL A 108 -4.18 -9.69 14.43
CA VAL A 108 -2.90 -10.01 13.79
C VAL A 108 -1.78 -10.10 14.85
N PRO A 109 -1.07 -11.24 14.93
CA PRO A 109 0.01 -11.43 15.89
C PRO A 109 1.09 -10.34 15.79
N GLY A 110 1.50 -9.80 16.95
CA GLY A 110 2.60 -8.82 17.04
C GLY A 110 2.33 -7.44 16.41
N VAL A 111 1.08 -7.07 16.13
CA VAL A 111 0.74 -5.69 15.70
C VAL A 111 0.57 -4.75 16.90
N VAL A 112 -0.06 -5.22 17.98
CA VAL A 112 -0.33 -4.40 19.18
C VAL A 112 0.72 -4.60 20.29
N HIS A 113 1.43 -5.73 20.31
CA HIS A 113 2.40 -6.06 21.36
C HIS A 113 3.70 -6.62 20.78
N ASN A 114 4.46 -5.76 20.11
CA ASN A 114 5.80 -6.10 19.65
C ASN A 114 6.84 -5.40 20.54
N ASN A 115 7.77 -6.17 21.11
CA ASN A 115 8.84 -5.67 21.99
C ASN A 115 9.85 -4.78 21.25
N HIS A 116 9.78 -4.74 19.91
CA HIS A 116 10.58 -3.86 19.04
C HIS A 116 9.90 -2.51 18.74
N ARG A 117 8.80 -2.17 19.42
CA ARG A 117 8.15 -0.86 19.30
C ARG A 117 8.96 0.22 20.02
N THR A 118 9.15 1.38 19.38
CA THR A 118 9.30 2.63 20.14
C THR A 118 7.95 2.95 20.79
N LYS A 119 7.98 3.33 22.08
CA LYS A 119 6.82 3.55 22.99
C LYS A 119 5.71 4.47 22.44
N ASP A 120 5.99 5.16 21.36
CA ASP A 120 5.29 6.30 20.80
C ASP A 120 4.80 6.06 19.35
N SER A 121 5.14 4.92 18.74
CA SER A 121 4.58 4.55 17.42
C SER A 121 3.36 3.63 17.58
N GLN A 122 2.16 4.21 17.48
CA GLN A 122 0.93 3.43 17.33
C GLN A 122 0.89 2.60 16.04
N GLN A 123 1.83 2.82 15.12
CA GLN A 123 1.95 2.09 13.87
C GLN A 123 3.23 1.23 13.88
N SER A 124 3.09 -0.09 14.02
CA SER A 124 4.22 -1.02 13.89
C SER A 124 4.68 -1.02 12.43
N GLU A 125 5.81 -0.36 12.11
CA GLU A 125 6.33 -0.27 10.74
C GLU A 125 6.22 -1.64 10.05
N PRO A 126 5.57 -1.76 8.86
CA PRO A 126 5.37 -3.05 8.21
C PRO A 126 6.70 -3.80 8.05
N PHE A 127 7.79 -3.08 7.76
CA PHE A 127 9.13 -3.64 7.74
C PHE A 127 9.52 -4.31 9.07
N THR A 128 9.33 -3.63 10.21
CA THR A 128 9.58 -4.20 11.55
C THR A 128 8.77 -5.48 11.77
N TRP A 129 7.49 -5.51 11.39
CA TRP A 129 6.67 -6.73 11.51
C TRP A 129 7.23 -7.88 10.66
N TRP A 130 7.57 -7.61 9.39
CA TRP A 130 8.10 -8.63 8.48
C TRP A 130 9.47 -9.18 8.88
N ILE A 131 10.32 -8.37 9.50
CA ILE A 131 11.69 -8.74 9.87
C ILE A 131 11.74 -9.39 11.25
N TYR A 132 11.00 -8.88 12.23
CA TYR A 132 11.12 -9.31 13.62
C TYR A 132 9.95 -10.18 14.08
N THR A 133 8.71 -9.87 13.69
CA THR A 133 7.54 -10.65 14.14
C THR A 133 7.32 -11.91 13.30
N ARG A 134 7.24 -11.77 11.97
CA ARG A 134 6.90 -12.88 11.07
C ARG A 134 7.77 -14.13 11.26
N PRO A 135 9.11 -14.04 11.40
CA PRO A 135 9.94 -15.22 11.54
C PRO A 135 9.69 -16.02 12.83
N GLU A 136 9.19 -15.36 13.87
CA GLU A 136 8.91 -15.96 15.19
C GLU A 136 7.53 -16.62 15.27
N LEU A 137 6.63 -16.36 14.31
CA LEU A 137 5.31 -16.96 14.29
C LEU A 137 5.37 -18.46 13.96
N GLN A 138 4.56 -19.26 14.64
CA GLN A 138 4.30 -20.64 14.24
C GLN A 138 3.52 -20.64 12.91
N GLU A 139 3.65 -21.71 12.12
CA GLU A 139 3.07 -21.79 10.77
C GLU A 139 1.56 -21.49 10.74
N GLU A 140 0.80 -21.97 11.73
CA GLU A 140 -0.65 -21.72 11.86
C GLU A 140 -1.03 -20.24 12.09
N TYR A 141 -0.09 -19.44 12.59
CA TYR A 141 -0.26 -18.00 12.82
C TYR A 141 0.36 -17.14 11.73
N LYS A 142 0.97 -17.73 10.69
CA LYS A 142 1.50 -16.95 9.57
C LYS A 142 0.37 -16.51 8.64
N PRO A 143 0.48 -15.31 8.04
CA PRO A 143 -0.46 -14.90 7.01
C PRO A 143 -0.30 -15.75 5.75
N GLN A 144 -1.29 -15.69 4.89
CA GLN A 144 -1.10 -16.06 3.49
C GLN A 144 -0.18 -15.01 2.85
N GLU A 145 0.91 -15.47 2.24
CA GLU A 145 1.93 -14.59 1.68
C GLU A 145 2.00 -14.74 0.17
N CYS A 146 2.13 -13.63 -0.55
CA CYS A 146 2.53 -13.65 -1.95
C CYS A 146 3.55 -12.54 -2.23
N VAL A 147 4.29 -12.70 -3.32
CA VAL A 147 5.14 -11.66 -3.89
C VAL A 147 4.54 -11.30 -5.23
N GLN A 148 4.16 -10.04 -5.37
CA GLN A 148 3.72 -9.45 -6.61
C GLN A 148 4.94 -8.95 -7.40
N GLU A 149 5.04 -9.41 -8.64
CA GLU A 149 6.06 -9.05 -9.63
C GLU A 149 5.54 -7.99 -10.62
N PRO A 150 6.43 -7.31 -11.37
CA PRO A 150 6.01 -6.32 -12.37
C PRO A 150 5.07 -6.91 -13.42
N GLY A 151 3.99 -6.19 -13.73
CA GLY A 151 2.94 -6.59 -14.66
C GLY A 151 1.82 -7.41 -14.03
N GLU A 152 1.97 -7.87 -12.79
CA GLU A 152 0.92 -8.63 -12.10
C GLU A 152 -0.13 -7.71 -11.49
N ILE A 153 -1.37 -8.20 -11.48
CA ILE A 153 -2.49 -7.59 -10.77
C ILE A 153 -2.86 -8.50 -9.60
N LEU A 154 -2.75 -7.96 -8.38
CA LEU A 154 -3.25 -8.63 -7.18
C LEU A 154 -4.71 -8.20 -6.97
N TYR A 155 -5.60 -9.16 -6.79
CA TYR A 155 -6.98 -8.92 -6.36
C TYR A 155 -7.19 -9.44 -4.94
N ILE A 156 -7.71 -8.59 -4.06
CA ILE A 156 -8.08 -8.92 -2.69
C ILE A 156 -9.60 -8.74 -2.58
N PRO A 157 -10.37 -9.84 -2.49
CA PRO A 157 -11.81 -9.74 -2.41
C PRO A 157 -12.24 -9.13 -1.08
N ARG A 158 -13.40 -8.45 -1.10
CA ARG A 158 -14.13 -8.09 0.10
C ARG A 158 -14.35 -9.35 0.95
N GLY A 159 -13.85 -9.33 2.18
CA GLY A 159 -14.17 -10.34 3.18
C GLY A 159 -15.47 -9.98 3.91
N GLY A 160 -16.39 -10.93 4.07
CA GLY A 160 -17.38 -10.84 5.13
C GLY A 160 -16.64 -10.80 6.47
N GLY A 161 -16.48 -9.61 7.04
CA GLY A 161 -15.67 -9.37 8.26
C GLY A 161 -14.37 -8.57 8.05
N GLY A 162 -14.00 -8.18 6.82
CA GLY A 162 -12.83 -7.36 6.53
C GLY A 162 -11.53 -8.16 6.49
N ALA A 163 -11.08 -8.53 5.29
CA ALA A 163 -9.76 -9.15 5.13
C ALA A 163 -8.68 -8.13 5.51
N MET A 164 -7.78 -8.50 6.43
CA MET A 164 -6.67 -7.66 6.82
C MET A 164 -5.49 -7.94 5.90
N SER A 165 -5.00 -6.90 5.25
CA SER A 165 -3.80 -6.97 4.42
C SER A 165 -2.71 -6.06 4.96
N THR A 166 -1.47 -6.48 4.77
CA THR A 166 -0.28 -5.62 4.84
C THR A 166 0.51 -5.82 3.56
N SER A 167 1.34 -4.83 3.25
CA SER A 167 2.35 -5.01 2.21
C SER A 167 3.68 -4.41 2.60
N MET A 168 4.75 -4.96 2.06
CA MET A 168 6.10 -4.44 2.17
C MET A 168 6.80 -4.48 0.82
N THR A 169 7.35 -3.33 0.44
CA THR A 169 8.11 -3.10 -0.77
C THR A 169 9.54 -3.62 -0.60
N ARG A 170 9.89 -4.70 -1.31
CA ARG A 170 11.20 -5.38 -1.18
C ARG A 170 12.28 -4.74 -2.06
N LEU A 171 11.89 -4.00 -3.10
CA LEU A 171 12.73 -3.22 -4.03
C LEU A 171 12.01 -1.91 -4.38
N GLN A 172 12.75 -0.83 -4.67
CA GLN A 172 12.18 0.50 -4.98
C GLN A 172 11.01 0.38 -5.98
N CYS A 173 9.77 0.55 -5.50
CA CYS A 173 8.57 0.48 -6.32
C CYS A 173 8.32 1.85 -6.91
N ARG A 174 8.42 1.96 -8.25
CA ARG A 174 8.24 3.23 -8.94
C ARG A 174 6.83 3.46 -9.47
N SER A 175 5.90 2.52 -9.33
CA SER A 175 4.48 2.80 -9.48
C SER A 175 3.62 1.60 -9.16
N VAL A 176 2.66 1.79 -8.25
CA VAL A 176 1.54 0.91 -7.99
C VAL A 176 0.30 1.73 -8.31
N ILE A 177 -0.55 1.24 -9.21
CA ILE A 177 -1.91 1.76 -9.30
C ILE A 177 -2.74 0.87 -8.38
N THR A 178 -3.25 1.45 -7.31
CA THR A 178 -4.12 0.77 -6.36
C THR A 178 -5.52 1.35 -6.53
N VAL A 179 -6.51 0.52 -6.80
CA VAL A 179 -7.92 0.93 -6.85
C VAL A 179 -8.69 0.16 -5.79
N ALA A 180 -9.38 0.91 -4.95
CA ALA A 180 -10.25 0.43 -3.88
C ALA A 180 -11.71 0.54 -4.32
#